data_AF-A0AB38D0P5-F1
#
_entry.id   AF-A0AB38D0P5-F1
#
_cell.length_a   1.000
_cell.length_b   1.000
_cell.length_c   1.000
_cell.angle_alpha   90.00
_cell.angle_beta   90.00
_cell.angle_gamma   90.00
#
_symmetry.space_group_name_H-M   'P 1'
#
loop_
_entity.id
_entity.type
_entity.pdbx_description
1 polymer ?
#
loop_
_entity_poly.entity_id
_entity_poly.type
_entity_poly.pdbx_seq_one_letter_code
_entity_poly.pdbx_strand_id
1 'polypeptide(L)'
;MADSSDQLATTAELATWMGVIFDDDDKARAEFILRVASGWARSISGKLWADRDDPAIPVTVRGIVLAGSRREFENPRHITYEVKGPESASYDRLAYPLGFFTDAEERFLKKFRPSGSLWTQSTYRDDMDFVLGYVRILGFDKPLPYFNPWDPGWLESEHL
;
A
#
# COMPACT_ATOMS: atom_id res chain seq x y z
N MET A 1 32.56 3.75 5.14
CA MET A 1 31.27 4.31 5.59
C MET A 1 30.39 3.16 6.06
N ALA A 2 29.60 3.37 7.11
CA ALA A 2 28.83 2.30 7.77
C ALA A 2 27.45 2.18 7.13
N ASP A 3 26.99 0.95 6.88
CA ASP A 3 25.64 0.68 6.36
C ASP A 3 24.56 1.44 7.13
N SER A 4 23.61 2.04 6.42
CA SER A 4 22.52 2.80 7.03
C SER A 4 21.43 1.88 7.58
N SER A 5 20.83 2.23 8.73
CA SER A 5 19.67 1.53 9.32
C SER A 5 18.47 1.46 8.38
N ASP A 6 18.37 2.42 7.46
CA ASP A 6 17.25 2.49 6.52
C ASP A 6 17.35 1.42 5.41
N GLN A 7 18.44 0.68 5.31
CA GLN A 7 18.61 -0.38 4.31
C GLN A 7 17.99 -1.69 4.81
N LEU A 8 17.37 -2.46 3.91
CA LEU A 8 16.84 -3.80 4.23
C LEU A 8 17.91 -4.90 4.07
N ALA A 9 19.04 -4.58 3.46
CA ALA A 9 20.20 -5.45 3.26
C ALA A 9 21.48 -4.60 3.28
N THR A 10 22.60 -5.23 3.61
CA THR A 10 23.90 -4.57 3.79
C THR A 10 24.72 -4.53 2.50
N THR A 11 25.68 -3.61 2.43
CA THR A 11 26.65 -3.56 1.32
C THR A 11 27.50 -4.84 1.25
N ALA A 12 27.82 -5.44 2.39
CA ALA A 12 28.55 -6.71 2.46
C ALA A 12 27.74 -7.89 1.94
N GLU A 13 26.43 -7.95 2.23
CA GLU A 13 25.53 -8.96 1.65
C GLU A 13 25.43 -8.78 0.14
N LEU A 14 25.38 -7.54 -0.37
CA LEU A 14 25.37 -7.29 -1.82
C LEU A 14 26.70 -7.70 -2.49
N ALA A 15 27.84 -7.38 -1.87
CA ALA A 15 29.15 -7.81 -2.36
C ALA A 15 29.23 -9.35 -2.42
N THR A 16 28.76 -10.02 -1.37
CA THR A 16 28.68 -11.49 -1.29
C THR A 16 27.74 -12.06 -2.36
N TRP A 17 26.58 -11.43 -2.57
CA TRP A 17 25.60 -11.80 -3.59
C TRP A 17 26.15 -11.69 -5.01
N MET A 18 26.98 -10.69 -5.26
CA MET A 18 27.65 -10.45 -6.54
C MET A 18 28.94 -11.27 -6.72
N GLY A 19 29.49 -11.84 -5.63
CA GLY A 19 30.75 -12.56 -5.66
C GLY A 19 31.96 -11.66 -5.90
N VAL A 20 31.89 -10.40 -5.47
CA VAL A 20 32.94 -9.38 -5.66
C VAL A 20 33.35 -8.75 -4.33
N ILE A 21 34.49 -8.07 -4.33
CA ILE A 21 34.95 -7.23 -3.21
C ILE A 21 34.78 -5.78 -3.64
N PHE A 22 34.01 -5.00 -2.88
CA PHE A 22 33.85 -3.57 -3.14
C PHE A 22 35.03 -2.77 -2.59
N ASP A 23 35.53 -1.85 -3.40
CA ASP A 23 36.35 -0.74 -2.94
C ASP A 23 35.47 0.33 -2.25
N ASP A 24 36.07 1.45 -1.83
CA ASP A 24 35.33 2.47 -1.08
C ASP A 24 34.33 3.25 -1.94
N ASP A 25 34.60 3.40 -3.24
CA ASP A 25 33.68 4.06 -4.18
C ASP A 25 32.48 3.15 -4.50
N ASP A 26 32.74 1.87 -4.73
CA ASP A 26 31.71 0.84 -4.94
C ASP A 26 30.83 0.68 -3.69
N LYS A 27 31.41 0.75 -2.48
CA LYS A 27 30.63 0.75 -1.23
C LYS A 27 29.69 1.94 -1.15
N ALA A 28 30.17 3.14 -1.45
CA ALA A 28 29.33 4.35 -1.42
C ALA A 28 28.18 4.26 -2.44
N ARG A 29 28.47 3.73 -3.64
CA ARG A 29 27.45 3.50 -4.68
C ARG A 29 26.44 2.43 -4.25
N ALA A 30 26.92 1.29 -3.74
CA ALA A 30 26.07 0.21 -3.25
C ALA A 30 25.16 0.67 -2.10
N GLU A 31 25.69 1.48 -1.18
CA GLU A 31 24.96 2.04 -0.05
C GLU A 31 23.75 2.88 -0.51
N PHE A 32 23.97 3.77 -1.48
CA PHE A 32 22.91 4.59 -2.06
C PHE A 32 21.85 3.75 -2.76
N ILE A 33 22.28 2.82 -3.62
CA ILE A 33 21.40 1.92 -4.37
C ILE A 33 20.52 1.08 -3.43
N LEU A 34 21.12 0.48 -2.39
CA LEU A 34 20.40 -0.30 -1.40
C LEU A 34 19.38 0.53 -0.63
N ARG A 35 19.71 1.78 -0.30
CA ARG A 35 18.79 2.68 0.41
C ARG A 35 17.56 3.01 -0.45
N VAL A 36 17.77 3.32 -1.73
CA VAL A 36 16.69 3.62 -2.67
C VAL A 36 15.82 2.37 -2.92
N ALA A 37 16.44 1.23 -3.20
CA ALA A 37 15.72 -0.04 -3.41
C ALA A 37 14.90 -0.44 -2.17
N SER A 38 15.45 -0.24 -0.97
CA SER A 38 14.75 -0.49 0.29
C SER A 38 13.54 0.43 0.48
N GLY A 39 13.68 1.72 0.16
CA GLY A 39 12.55 2.67 0.17
C GLY A 39 11.44 2.27 -0.81
N TRP A 40 11.81 1.83 -2.01
CA TRP A 40 10.85 1.32 -3.00
C TRP A 40 10.13 0.05 -2.52
N ALA A 41 10.87 -0.89 -1.94
CA ALA A 41 10.29 -2.12 -1.40
C ALA A 41 9.23 -1.83 -0.31
N ARG A 42 9.51 -0.88 0.59
CA ARG A 42 8.54 -0.39 1.59
C ARG A 42 7.31 0.28 0.95
N SER A 43 7.53 1.15 -0.04
CA SER A 43 6.45 1.84 -0.75
C SER A 43 5.50 0.88 -1.45
N ILE A 44 6.04 -0.14 -2.13
CA ILE A 44 5.25 -1.15 -2.84
C ILE A 44 4.51 -2.04 -1.84
N SER A 45 5.22 -2.55 -0.83
CA SER A 45 4.68 -3.47 0.17
C SER A 45 3.75 -2.83 1.19
N GLY A 46 3.77 -1.50 1.36
CA GLY A 46 3.00 -0.83 2.41
C GLY A 46 3.41 -1.23 3.83
N LYS A 47 4.58 -1.84 4.00
CA LYS A 47 5.15 -2.22 5.30
C LYS A 47 6.30 -1.29 5.66
N LEU A 48 6.40 -0.94 6.93
CA LEU A 48 7.38 0.03 7.41
C LEU A 48 8.80 -0.56 7.46
N TRP A 49 8.97 -1.82 7.89
CA TRP A 49 10.27 -2.51 8.04
C TRP A 49 11.38 -1.56 8.50
N ALA A 50 11.30 -1.17 9.76
CA ALA A 50 12.00 0.00 10.29
C ALA A 50 13.53 -0.13 10.22
N ASP A 51 14.05 -1.34 10.36
CA ASP A 51 15.48 -1.65 10.30
C ASP A 51 15.70 -2.98 9.56
N ARG A 52 16.92 -3.18 9.06
CA ARG A 52 17.37 -4.41 8.40
C ARG A 52 17.11 -5.65 9.24
N ASP A 53 17.25 -5.54 10.57
CA ASP A 53 17.15 -6.65 11.52
C ASP A 53 15.72 -6.90 12.02
N ASP A 54 14.72 -6.22 11.44
CA ASP A 54 13.32 -6.47 11.76
C ASP A 54 12.96 -7.94 11.40
N PRO A 55 12.58 -8.76 12.40
CA PRO A 55 12.26 -10.18 12.19
C PRO A 55 11.01 -10.37 11.32
N ALA A 56 10.18 -9.32 11.14
CA ALA A 56 9.03 -9.34 10.25
C ALA A 56 9.42 -9.24 8.76
N ILE A 57 10.70 -9.01 8.43
CA ILE A 57 11.19 -9.01 7.05
C ILE A 57 11.39 -10.45 6.58
N PRO A 58 10.63 -10.92 5.57
CA PRO A 58 10.87 -12.23 4.99
C PRO A 58 12.21 -12.27 4.25
N VAL A 59 12.92 -13.40 4.34
CA VAL A 59 14.18 -13.63 3.60
C VAL A 59 14.03 -13.36 2.10
N THR A 60 12.87 -13.72 1.52
CA THR A 60 12.56 -13.45 0.11
C THR A 60 12.56 -11.96 -0.22
N VAL A 61 12.10 -11.10 0.69
CA VAL A 61 12.12 -9.65 0.48
C VAL A 61 13.56 -9.14 0.43
N ARG A 62 14.44 -9.61 1.34
CA ARG A 62 15.87 -9.27 1.28
C ARG A 62 16.49 -9.72 -0.04
N GLY A 63 16.18 -10.93 -0.50
CA GLY A 63 16.64 -11.44 -1.80
C GLY A 63 16.17 -10.60 -2.99
N ILE A 64 14.92 -10.11 -2.96
CA ILE A 64 14.37 -9.21 -3.99
C ILE A 64 15.12 -7.86 -4.00
N VAL A 65 15.37 -7.29 -2.82
CA VAL A 65 16.14 -6.03 -2.70
C VAL A 65 17.55 -6.22 -3.26
N LEU A 66 18.25 -7.30 -2.88
CA LEU A 66 19.58 -7.61 -3.38
C LEU A 66 19.60 -7.83 -4.90
N ALA A 67 18.62 -8.55 -5.45
CA ALA A 67 18.51 -8.78 -6.89
C ALA A 67 18.25 -7.47 -7.67
N GLY A 68 17.37 -6.60 -7.15
CA GLY A 68 17.11 -5.28 -7.72
C GLY A 68 18.33 -4.37 -7.66
N SER A 69 19.00 -4.32 -6.52
CA SER A 69 20.22 -3.52 -6.34
C SER A 69 21.36 -3.99 -7.23
N ARG A 70 21.53 -5.30 -7.44
CA ARG A 70 22.53 -5.84 -8.36
C ARG A 70 22.30 -5.35 -9.80
N ARG A 71 21.05 -5.42 -10.30
CA ARG A 71 20.73 -5.00 -11.67
C ARG A 71 21.04 -3.53 -11.91
N GLU A 72 20.70 -2.68 -10.94
CA GLU A 72 21.01 -1.26 -10.99
C GLU A 72 22.51 -0.99 -10.94
N PHE A 73 23.22 -1.73 -10.09
CA PHE A 73 24.66 -1.57 -9.93
C PHE A 73 25.43 -2.00 -11.18
N GLU A 74 25.05 -3.12 -11.81
CA GLU A 74 25.70 -3.64 -13.03
C GLU A 74 25.32 -2.84 -14.28
N ASN A 75 24.10 -2.29 -14.36
CA ASN A 75 23.64 -1.53 -15.53
C ASN A 75 22.77 -0.31 -15.19
N PRO A 76 23.40 0.78 -14.71
CA PRO A 76 22.68 2.00 -14.32
C PRO A 76 22.08 2.75 -15.52
N ARG A 77 22.49 2.44 -16.76
CA ARG A 77 21.95 3.07 -17.97
C ARG A 77 20.83 2.26 -18.62
N HIS A 78 20.53 1.07 -18.09
CA HIS A 78 19.52 0.17 -18.63
C HIS A 78 19.71 -0.15 -20.12
N ILE A 79 20.98 -0.31 -20.54
CA ILE A 79 21.33 -0.58 -21.94
C ILE A 79 21.33 -2.10 -22.15
N THR A 80 20.46 -2.58 -23.05
CA THR A 80 20.34 -4.03 -23.34
C THR A 80 21.31 -4.49 -24.42
N TYR A 81 21.76 -3.57 -25.30
CA TYR A 81 22.65 -3.86 -26.41
C TYR A 81 23.48 -2.62 -26.77
N GLU A 82 24.81 -2.76 -26.79
CA GLU A 82 25.76 -1.70 -27.18
C GLU A 82 26.52 -2.16 -28.43
N VAL A 83 26.20 -1.57 -29.59
CA VAL A 83 26.97 -1.77 -30.82
C VAL A 83 28.02 -0.68 -30.90
N LYS A 84 29.31 -1.03 -30.83
CA LYS A 84 30.39 -0.10 -31.18
C LYS A 84 30.49 0.04 -32.70
N GLY A 85 29.79 1.04 -33.25
CA GLY A 85 29.67 1.38 -34.68
C GLY A 85 28.52 2.40 -34.89
N PRO A 86 28.28 3.02 -36.05
CA PRO A 86 27.55 4.30 -36.20
C PRO A 86 26.14 4.27 -35.56
N GLU A 87 26.02 4.83 -34.35
CA GLU A 87 25.32 4.18 -33.23
C GLU A 87 23.78 4.26 -33.23
N SER A 88 23.14 3.11 -33.05
CA SER A 88 21.77 2.98 -32.55
C SER A 88 21.77 2.20 -31.24
N ALA A 89 21.41 2.84 -30.13
CA ALA A 89 21.13 2.14 -28.87
C ALA A 89 19.66 1.71 -28.83
N SER A 90 19.40 0.42 -28.62
CA SER A 90 18.05 -0.08 -28.38
C SER A 90 17.83 -0.23 -26.89
N TYR A 91 16.98 0.62 -26.33
CA TYR A 91 16.50 0.52 -24.96
C TYR A 91 15.34 -0.47 -24.94
N ASP A 92 15.58 -1.70 -24.53
CA ASP A 92 14.47 -2.64 -24.32
C ASP A 92 13.75 -2.28 -23.01
N ARG A 93 12.62 -1.59 -23.16
CA ARG A 93 11.73 -1.19 -22.07
C ARG A 93 11.12 -2.38 -21.32
N LEU A 94 11.13 -3.59 -21.90
CA LEU A 94 10.66 -4.81 -21.23
C LEU A 94 11.75 -5.48 -20.40
N ALA A 95 13.03 -5.32 -20.78
CA ALA A 95 14.15 -5.84 -20.02
C ALA A 95 14.41 -5.05 -18.73
N TYR A 96 14.09 -3.75 -18.74
CA TYR A 96 14.22 -2.87 -17.58
C TYR A 96 12.85 -2.34 -17.16
N PRO A 97 12.29 -2.82 -16.03
CA PRO A 97 11.02 -2.34 -15.52
C PRO A 97 11.10 -0.84 -15.21
N LEU A 98 9.95 -0.17 -15.09
CA LEU A 98 9.88 1.21 -14.60
C LEU A 98 10.21 1.24 -13.09
N GLY A 99 11.46 0.91 -12.74
CA GLY A 99 11.92 0.74 -11.37
C GLY A 99 13.03 -0.30 -11.16
N PHE A 100 13.34 -0.52 -9.88
CA PHE A 100 14.31 -1.52 -9.42
C PHE A 100 13.84 -2.97 -9.58
N PHE A 101 12.53 -3.19 -9.57
CA PHE A 101 11.92 -4.52 -9.43
C PHE A 101 11.17 -4.92 -10.69
N THR A 102 11.30 -6.20 -11.05
CA THR A 102 10.51 -6.82 -12.12
C THR A 102 9.04 -6.93 -11.70
N ASP A 103 8.14 -7.08 -12.68
CA ASP A 103 6.70 -7.25 -12.43
C ASP A 103 6.38 -8.40 -11.47
N ALA A 104 7.17 -9.48 -11.51
CA ALA A 104 6.99 -10.64 -10.64
C ALA A 104 7.39 -10.33 -9.19
N GLU A 105 8.50 -9.64 -8.99
CA GLU A 105 8.98 -9.19 -7.67
C GLU A 105 8.04 -8.13 -7.09
N GLU A 106 7.59 -7.18 -7.90
CA GLU A 106 6.60 -6.17 -7.49
C GLU A 106 5.29 -6.84 -7.07
N ARG A 107 4.81 -7.83 -7.84
CA ARG A 107 3.62 -8.61 -7.48
C ARG A 107 3.80 -9.37 -6.17
N PHE A 108 5.00 -9.87 -5.89
CA PHE A 108 5.31 -10.50 -4.61
C PHE A 108 5.27 -9.48 -3.47
N LEU A 109 5.91 -8.32 -3.62
CA LEU A 109 5.92 -7.25 -2.62
C LEU A 109 4.50 -6.72 -2.34
N LYS A 110 3.66 -6.61 -3.38
CA LYS A 110 2.25 -6.20 -3.24
C LYS A 110 1.41 -7.14 -2.37
N LYS A 111 1.82 -8.40 -2.17
CA LYS A 111 1.11 -9.33 -1.26
C LYS A 111 1.11 -8.87 0.19
N PHE A 112 2.12 -8.10 0.59
CA PHE A 112 2.22 -7.57 1.95
C PHE A 112 1.40 -6.29 2.16
N ARG A 113 0.93 -5.69 1.05
CA ARG A 113 0.18 -4.44 1.10
C ARG A 113 -1.16 -4.70 1.77
N PRO A 114 -1.52 -3.95 2.82
CA PRO A 114 -2.83 -4.09 3.44
C PRO A 114 -3.90 -3.74 2.40
N SER A 115 -4.67 -4.75 1.97
CA SER A 115 -5.85 -4.55 1.13
C SER A 115 -7.04 -4.22 2.03
N GLY A 116 -7.05 -3.02 2.59
CA GLY A 116 -8.20 -2.50 3.32
C GLY A 116 -9.17 -1.88 2.33
N SER A 117 -10.28 -2.57 2.02
CA SER A 117 -11.43 -1.89 1.45
C SER A 117 -12.20 -1.22 2.59
N LEU A 118 -12.61 0.03 2.41
CA LEU A 118 -13.60 0.65 3.29
C LEU A 118 -14.89 -0.15 3.13
N TRP A 119 -15.21 -1.00 4.10
CA TRP A 119 -16.46 -1.73 4.11
C TRP A 119 -17.55 -0.80 4.65
N THR A 120 -18.73 -0.85 4.03
CA THR A 120 -19.89 -0.10 4.50
C THR A 120 -20.50 -0.85 5.69
N GLN A 121 -20.44 -0.25 6.87
CA GLN A 121 -21.19 -0.74 8.02
C GLN A 121 -22.64 -0.26 7.93
N SER A 122 -23.56 -1.17 7.62
CA SER A 122 -24.99 -0.87 7.69
C SER A 122 -25.38 -0.60 9.13
N THR A 123 -25.70 0.65 9.44
CA THR A 123 -26.33 1.04 10.70
C THR A 123 -27.82 1.18 10.47
N TYR A 124 -28.61 0.68 11.40
CA TYR A 124 -30.03 1.00 11.49
C TYR A 124 -30.27 1.79 12.77
N ARG A 125 -31.26 2.67 12.73
CA ARG A 125 -31.74 3.38 13.90
C ARG A 125 -32.99 2.64 14.36
N ASP A 126 -32.90 1.97 15.50
CA ASP A 126 -34.05 1.33 16.16
C ASP A 126 -34.85 2.42 16.88
N ASP A 127 -35.35 3.39 16.10
CA ASP A 127 -36.39 4.28 16.61
C ASP A 127 -37.64 3.39 16.75
N MET A 128 -38.14 3.21 17.97
CA MET A 128 -39.52 2.75 18.14
C MET A 128 -40.38 3.68 17.29
N ASP A 129 -41.24 3.13 16.42
CA ASP A 129 -42.25 3.88 15.67
C ASP A 129 -43.18 4.62 16.66
N PHE A 130 -42.70 5.73 17.22
CA PHE A 130 -43.56 6.75 17.77
C PHE A 130 -44.18 7.40 16.55
N VAL A 131 -45.37 6.92 16.20
CA VAL A 131 -46.27 7.50 15.21
C VAL A 131 -46.64 8.89 15.72
N LEU A 132 -45.74 9.85 15.53
CA LEU A 132 -46.03 11.26 15.70
C LEU A 132 -46.86 11.67 14.49
N GLY A 133 -48.14 11.91 14.76
CA GLY A 133 -48.97 12.78 13.93
C GLY A 133 -50.27 12.17 13.45
N TYR A 134 -50.33 10.91 13.02
CA TYR A 134 -51.52 10.40 12.33
C TYR A 134 -51.70 8.88 12.43
N VAL A 135 -52.81 8.42 13.01
CA VAL A 135 -53.20 7.00 13.02
C VAL A 135 -54.18 6.73 11.87
N ARG A 136 -53.86 5.76 11.02
CA ARG A 136 -54.79 5.28 9.99
C ARG A 136 -55.76 4.27 10.62
N ILE A 137 -57.05 4.58 10.58
CA ILE A 137 -58.12 3.68 11.03
C ILE A 137 -58.79 3.07 9.79
N LEU A 138 -58.96 1.75 9.80
CA LEU A 138 -59.64 1.03 8.72
C LEU A 138 -61.10 1.51 8.63
N GLY A 139 -61.51 2.06 7.47
CA GLY A 139 -62.87 2.54 7.22
C GLY A 139 -63.05 4.06 7.28
N PHE A 140 -62.00 4.83 7.60
CA PHE A 140 -62.02 6.29 7.55
C PHE A 140 -61.16 6.82 6.39
N ASP A 141 -61.66 7.84 5.70
CA ASP A 141 -61.01 8.44 4.51
C ASP A 141 -59.88 9.42 4.86
N LYS A 142 -59.81 9.87 6.12
CA LYS A 142 -58.75 10.77 6.62
C LYS A 142 -58.14 10.20 7.90
N PRO A 143 -56.80 10.25 8.05
CA PRO A 143 -56.16 9.78 9.26
C PRO A 143 -56.52 10.69 10.44
N LEU A 144 -56.70 10.09 11.63
CA LEU A 144 -56.96 10.87 12.83
C LEU A 144 -55.63 11.36 13.42
N PRO A 145 -55.52 12.65 13.78
CA PRO A 145 -54.37 13.13 14.50
C PRO A 145 -54.32 12.49 15.88
N TYR A 146 -53.20 11.85 16.20
CA TYR A 146 -52.94 11.33 17.53
C TYR A 146 -52.07 12.35 18.27
N PHE A 147 -52.61 12.86 19.37
CA PHE A 147 -51.93 13.81 20.25
C PHE A 147 -51.39 13.04 21.48
N ASN A 148 -50.26 13.46 22.03
CA ASN A 148 -49.78 12.96 23.32
C ASN A 148 -50.29 13.85 24.47
N PRO A 149 -50.27 13.38 25.74
CA PRO A 149 -50.70 14.15 26.93
C PRO A 149 -50.06 15.52 27.19
N TRP A 150 -49.11 15.93 26.35
CA TRP A 150 -48.36 17.18 26.45
C TRP A 150 -48.28 17.94 25.12
N ASP A 151 -48.95 17.47 24.08
CA ASP A 151 -48.94 18.14 22.78
C ASP A 151 -49.90 19.35 22.79
N PRO A 152 -49.56 20.46 22.11
CA PRO A 152 -50.47 21.58 21.94
C PRO A 152 -51.76 21.12 21.25
N GLY A 153 -52.91 21.33 21.90
CA GLY A 153 -54.22 20.86 21.42
C GLY A 153 -54.69 19.52 22.02
N TRP A 154 -53.89 18.86 22.88
CA TRP A 154 -54.30 17.64 23.58
C TRP A 154 -55.64 17.82 24.32
N LEU A 155 -55.76 18.84 25.17
CA LEU A 155 -56.97 19.09 25.99
C LEU A 155 -58.24 19.35 25.17
N GLU A 156 -58.10 19.70 23.89
CA GLU A 156 -59.20 20.03 22.98
C GLU A 156 -59.54 18.86 22.03
N SER A 157 -58.79 17.76 22.11
CA SER A 157 -58.92 16.61 21.22
C SER A 157 -59.75 15.47 21.84
N GLU A 158 -60.38 14.64 21.00
CA GLU A 158 -61.05 13.42 21.46
C GLU A 158 -60.00 12.36 21.83
N HIS A 159 -60.05 11.88 23.07
CA HIS A 159 -59.17 10.83 23.57
C HIS A 159 -59.87 9.48 23.46
N LEU A 160 -59.12 8.46 23.03
CA LEU A 160 -59.53 7.06 23.13
C LEU A 160 -59.13 6.47 24.49
#